data_AF-A0A926D130-F1
#
_entry.id   AF-A0A926D130-F1
#
_cell.length_a   1.000
_cell.length_b   1.000
_cell.length_c   1.000
_cell.angle_alpha   90.00
_cell.angle_beta   90.00
_cell.angle_gamma   90.00
#
_symmetry.space_group_name_H-M   'P 1'
#
loop_
_entity.id
_entity.type
_entity.pdbx_description
1 polymer ?
#
loop_
_entity_poly.entity_id
_entity_poly.type
_entity_poly.pdbx_seq_one_letter_code
_entity_poly.pdbx_strand_id
1 'polypeptide(L)'
;MKFKVKRVLAVFLAAVLMNGSFSLTAFAGQATTSAIAESRTYDGTTKVKITDMYFASAAEVSDEDYERLSADAEGTLSSPNAGTYNVIAEIRNIVLKERHPEIEYPGYPIYDFYSAPEVMNNIASNVIIEKALPDLSVTVADPSGMGGSEISITVKIANDFGYPEGLPTADQIRIDAVNATLKEGESLKQNGNEYTAVFVLADDAKAQEAVFSANVTADAVNYSALEEDVSATVTIMHGADYSKVDEAIAKANALNKEDYIDFSKVEAAINAVVRGKYSTEQDEVDAMAQAIEEAILKLEKKTVAVPAEPTPSAQPSGNTEETTTTAVPKTGEDDHNAALWLSLALVLSAGVAGVSLLLKKKRA
;
A
#
# COMPACT_ATOMS: atom_id res chain seq x y z
N MET A 1 31.51 13.00 -12.48
CA MET A 1 31.22 12.83 -11.03
C MET A 1 30.44 11.52 -10.86
N LYS A 2 31.05 10.49 -10.27
CA LYS A 2 30.38 9.20 -10.01
C LYS A 2 29.98 9.17 -8.54
N PHE A 3 28.68 9.22 -8.25
CA PHE A 3 28.15 8.98 -6.90
C PHE A 3 28.04 7.47 -6.68
N LYS A 4 28.78 6.96 -5.68
CA LYS A 4 28.61 5.61 -5.12
C LYS A 4 27.70 5.75 -3.90
N VAL A 5 26.46 5.28 -4.00
CA VAL A 5 25.56 5.13 -2.85
C VAL A 5 25.99 3.88 -2.08
N LYS A 6 26.55 4.08 -0.87
CA LYS A 6 26.73 3.01 0.11
C LYS A 6 25.40 2.81 0.82
N ARG A 7 24.81 1.61 0.68
CA ARG A 7 23.73 1.15 1.57
C ARG A 7 24.33 0.98 2.97
N VAL A 8 23.84 1.77 3.92
CA VAL A 8 24.15 1.61 5.34
C VAL A 8 23.18 0.54 5.86
N LEU A 9 23.71 -0.64 6.12
CA LEU A 9 23.03 -1.69 6.87
C LEU A 9 23.08 -1.25 8.34
N ALA A 10 21.97 -0.76 8.87
CA ALA A 10 21.83 -0.45 10.29
C ALA A 10 21.71 -1.78 11.05
N VAL A 11 22.83 -2.27 11.56
CA VAL A 11 22.86 -3.31 12.59
C VAL A 11 22.54 -2.61 13.90
N PHE A 12 21.31 -2.75 14.38
CA PHE A 12 20.96 -2.37 15.75
C PHE A 12 21.60 -3.38 16.71
N LEU A 13 22.83 -3.07 17.12
CA LEU A 13 23.45 -3.71 18.28
C LEU A 13 22.87 -3.03 19.53
N ALA A 14 21.74 -3.52 20.02
CA ALA A 14 21.21 -3.12 21.32
C ALA A 14 22.10 -3.72 22.42
N ALA A 15 23.18 -2.99 22.75
CA ALA A 15 23.96 -3.24 23.94
C ALA A 15 23.15 -2.79 25.16
N VAL A 16 22.24 -3.64 25.65
CA VAL A 16 21.65 -3.46 26.98
C VAL A 16 22.70 -3.89 28.00
N LEU A 17 23.43 -2.90 28.51
CA LEU A 17 24.21 -3.02 29.74
C LEU A 17 23.24 -3.32 30.89
N MET A 18 22.97 -4.61 31.15
CA MET A 18 22.33 -5.05 32.38
C MET A 18 23.29 -4.84 33.56
N ASN A 19 23.31 -3.63 34.11
CA ASN A 19 23.70 -3.42 35.50
C ASN A 19 22.57 -3.92 36.40
N GLY A 20 22.41 -5.24 36.46
CA GLY A 20 21.68 -5.90 37.53
C GLY A 20 22.63 -6.06 38.71
N SER A 21 22.69 -5.07 39.59
CA SER A 21 23.40 -5.20 40.86
C SER A 21 22.82 -6.38 41.63
N PHE A 22 23.55 -7.49 41.70
CA PHE A 22 23.24 -8.54 42.67
C PHE A 22 23.46 -7.96 44.06
N SER A 23 22.38 -7.66 44.79
CA SER A 23 22.48 -7.53 46.24
C SER A 23 22.69 -8.92 46.81
N LEU A 24 23.97 -9.30 46.99
CA LEU A 24 24.36 -10.47 47.75
C LEU A 24 24.09 -10.19 49.23
N THR A 25 22.83 -10.25 49.63
CA THR A 25 22.48 -10.28 51.05
C THR A 25 22.79 -11.69 51.53
N ALA A 26 23.97 -11.88 52.11
CA ALA A 26 24.38 -13.11 52.76
C ALA A 26 23.44 -13.44 53.91
N PHE A 27 22.38 -14.20 53.62
CA PHE A 27 21.75 -15.08 54.58
C PHE A 27 22.42 -16.45 54.43
N ALA A 28 22.67 -17.13 55.56
CA ALA A 28 23.11 -18.52 55.59
C ALA A 28 22.01 -19.45 55.03
N GLY A 29 21.81 -19.39 53.71
CA GLY A 29 20.87 -20.19 52.94
C GLY A 29 21.61 -21.29 52.20
N GLN A 30 21.10 -22.50 52.27
CA GLN A 30 21.59 -23.68 51.56
C GLN A 30 21.84 -23.36 50.08
N ALA A 31 23.01 -23.73 49.54
CA ALA A 31 23.31 -23.58 48.12
C ALA A 31 22.22 -24.28 47.28
N THR A 32 21.72 -23.61 46.25
CA THR A 32 20.66 -24.13 45.37
C THR A 32 21.18 -24.31 43.96
N THR A 33 20.70 -25.36 43.28
CA THR A 33 21.02 -25.54 41.87
C THR A 33 20.33 -24.47 41.03
N SER A 34 21.09 -23.77 40.20
CA SER A 34 20.60 -22.73 39.31
C SER A 34 21.33 -22.76 37.97
N ALA A 35 20.77 -22.09 36.96
CA ALA A 35 21.31 -22.06 35.61
C ALA A 35 21.26 -20.65 35.02
N ILE A 36 22.25 -20.30 34.21
CA ILE A 36 22.26 -19.12 33.35
C ILE A 36 21.97 -19.59 31.93
N ALA A 37 20.89 -19.06 31.36
CA ALA A 37 20.49 -19.33 29.99
C ALA A 37 20.47 -18.06 29.15
N GLU A 38 20.75 -18.21 27.86
CA GLU A 38 20.76 -17.12 26.89
C GLU A 38 19.33 -16.59 26.69
N SER A 39 19.15 -15.30 26.99
CA SER A 39 17.96 -14.55 26.58
C SER A 39 17.98 -14.33 25.08
N ARG A 40 16.79 -14.22 24.47
CA ARG A 40 16.67 -14.11 23.01
C ARG A 40 15.38 -13.43 22.60
N THR A 41 15.29 -13.08 21.33
CA THR A 41 14.04 -12.69 20.70
C THR A 41 13.12 -13.91 20.52
N TYR A 42 11.82 -13.65 20.53
CA TYR A 42 10.78 -14.62 20.24
C TYR A 42 11.02 -15.30 18.88
N ASP A 43 10.95 -16.62 18.86
CA ASP A 43 11.19 -17.47 17.69
C ASP A 43 10.22 -18.67 17.62
N GLY A 44 9.14 -18.65 18.41
CA GLY A 44 8.15 -19.72 18.48
C GLY A 44 8.60 -21.00 19.22
N THR A 45 9.85 -21.09 19.69
CA THR A 45 10.36 -22.27 20.40
C THR A 45 10.37 -22.08 21.92
N THR A 46 10.33 -23.17 22.68
CA THR A 46 10.57 -23.16 24.13
C THR A 46 12.05 -23.35 24.49
N LYS A 47 12.92 -23.49 23.49
CA LYS A 47 14.32 -23.90 23.69
C LYS A 47 15.20 -22.70 23.97
N VAL A 48 16.14 -22.90 24.90
CA VAL A 48 17.18 -21.94 25.28
C VAL A 48 18.48 -22.66 25.52
N LYS A 49 19.60 -21.97 25.24
CA LYS A 49 20.93 -22.50 25.51
C LYS A 49 21.35 -22.12 26.93
N ILE A 50 21.85 -23.09 27.68
CA ILE A 50 22.40 -22.90 29.01
C ILE A 50 23.92 -22.82 28.86
N THR A 51 24.49 -21.75 29.39
CA THR A 51 25.92 -21.44 29.30
C THR A 51 26.62 -21.55 30.64
N ASP A 52 25.88 -21.58 31.74
CA ASP A 52 26.44 -21.76 33.05
C ASP A 52 25.45 -22.44 34.00
N MET A 53 25.97 -23.24 34.93
CA MET A 53 25.17 -23.89 35.98
C MET A 53 25.90 -23.83 37.32
N TYR A 54 25.13 -23.71 38.40
CA TYR A 54 25.60 -23.84 39.77
C TYR A 54 24.97 -25.10 40.36
N PHE A 55 25.78 -25.97 40.93
CA PHE A 55 25.32 -27.24 41.49
C PHE A 55 25.39 -27.23 43.01
N ALA A 56 24.24 -27.36 43.67
CA ALA A 56 24.20 -27.44 45.14
C ALA A 56 25.09 -28.58 45.68
N SER A 57 25.16 -29.71 44.97
CA SER A 57 26.00 -30.85 45.34
C SER A 57 27.50 -30.53 45.33
N ALA A 58 27.97 -29.57 44.51
CA ALA A 58 29.38 -29.17 44.52
C ALA A 58 29.69 -28.33 45.76
N ALA A 59 28.77 -27.44 46.17
CA ALA A 59 28.90 -26.67 47.41
C ALA A 59 28.91 -27.53 48.68
N GLU A 60 28.29 -28.71 48.65
CA GLU A 60 28.39 -29.67 49.75
C GLU A 60 29.78 -30.32 49.86
N VAL A 61 30.54 -30.36 48.76
CA VAL A 61 31.89 -30.94 48.73
C VAL A 61 32.94 -29.90 49.10
N SER A 62 33.01 -28.79 48.36
CA SER A 62 33.95 -27.70 48.64
C SER A 62 33.51 -26.39 47.95
N ASP A 63 33.91 -25.24 48.53
CA ASP A 63 33.70 -23.95 47.89
C ASP A 63 34.45 -23.85 46.54
N GLU A 64 35.62 -24.48 46.43
CA GLU A 64 36.41 -24.52 45.20
C GLU A 64 35.67 -25.27 44.09
N ASP A 65 35.05 -26.41 44.40
CA ASP A 65 34.31 -27.23 43.45
C ASP A 65 33.06 -26.49 42.99
N TYR A 66 32.38 -25.76 43.89
CA TYR A 66 31.21 -24.95 43.56
C TYR A 66 31.54 -23.79 42.62
N GLU A 67 32.67 -23.11 42.86
CA GLU A 67 33.13 -22.01 42.02
C GLU A 67 33.62 -22.49 40.65
N ARG A 68 34.15 -23.71 40.56
CA ARG A 68 34.72 -24.29 39.33
C ARG A 68 33.75 -25.11 38.48
N LEU A 69 32.87 -25.90 39.08
CA LEU A 69 32.01 -26.84 38.35
C LEU A 69 30.83 -26.12 37.69
N SER A 70 30.70 -26.28 36.38
CA SER A 70 29.63 -25.74 35.56
C SER A 70 29.17 -26.78 34.51
N ALA A 71 28.17 -26.42 33.71
CA ALA A 71 27.76 -27.19 32.54
C ALA A 71 27.21 -26.29 31.43
N ASP A 72 27.44 -26.70 30.18
CA ASP A 72 26.61 -26.29 29.05
C ASP A 72 25.44 -27.28 28.89
N ALA A 73 24.26 -26.79 28.52
CA ALA A 73 23.08 -27.65 28.38
C ALA A 73 22.00 -27.02 27.48
N GLU A 74 20.95 -27.79 27.21
CA GLU A 74 19.74 -27.31 26.54
C GLU A 74 18.58 -27.21 27.54
N GLY A 75 18.00 -26.02 27.65
CA GLY A 75 16.85 -25.74 28.49
C GLY A 75 15.54 -25.71 27.69
N THR A 76 14.45 -26.06 28.37
CA THR A 76 13.07 -25.94 27.88
C THR A 76 12.28 -25.07 28.85
N LEU A 77 11.72 -23.98 28.34
CA LEU A 77 10.83 -23.08 29.07
C LEU A 77 9.40 -23.62 29.12
N SER A 78 8.57 -23.05 30.01
CA SER A 78 7.16 -23.42 30.15
C SER A 78 6.28 -22.94 28.98
N SER A 79 6.74 -21.94 28.23
CA SER A 79 6.05 -21.38 27.06
C SER A 79 7.09 -20.77 26.10
N PRO A 80 6.81 -20.72 24.78
CA PRO A 80 7.65 -20.01 23.83
C PRO A 80 7.43 -18.50 23.86
N ASN A 81 6.37 -18.01 24.51
CA ASN A 81 5.93 -16.63 24.42
C ASN A 81 6.95 -15.65 25.01
N ALA A 82 6.94 -14.42 24.51
CA ALA A 82 7.71 -13.32 25.08
C ALA A 82 7.33 -13.08 26.55
N GLY A 83 8.32 -12.76 27.37
CA GLY A 83 8.16 -12.60 28.81
C GLY A 83 9.42 -12.94 29.59
N THR A 84 9.29 -12.92 30.91
CA THR A 84 10.37 -13.27 31.84
C THR A 84 10.09 -14.63 32.48
N TYR A 85 11.08 -15.52 32.43
CA TYR A 85 11.02 -16.86 32.97
C TYR A 85 12.03 -17.01 34.10
N ASN A 86 11.54 -17.30 35.30
CA ASN A 86 12.38 -17.49 36.48
C ASN A 86 12.80 -18.95 36.70
N VAL A 87 12.33 -19.85 35.84
CA VAL A 87 12.54 -21.30 35.94
C VAL A 87 12.69 -21.89 34.55
N ILE A 88 13.67 -22.76 34.37
CA ILE A 88 13.77 -23.68 33.24
C ILE A 88 13.07 -24.97 33.65
N ALA A 89 12.00 -25.33 32.93
CA ALA A 89 11.15 -26.44 33.28
C ALA A 89 11.91 -27.78 33.18
N GLU A 90 12.71 -27.94 32.13
CA GLU A 90 13.51 -29.14 31.88
C GLU A 90 14.87 -28.76 31.26
N ILE A 91 15.94 -29.37 31.75
CA ILE A 91 17.31 -29.28 31.24
C ILE A 91 17.76 -30.66 30.79
N ARG A 92 18.33 -30.76 29.57
CA ARG A 92 18.91 -31.98 28.98
C ARG A 92 20.24 -31.68 28.30
N ASN A 93 20.88 -32.72 27.77
CA ASN A 93 22.13 -32.62 27.01
C ASN A 93 23.22 -31.90 27.82
N ILE A 94 23.34 -32.27 29.09
CA ILE A 94 24.19 -31.61 30.08
C ILE A 94 25.63 -32.06 29.87
N VAL A 95 26.51 -31.11 29.58
CA VAL A 95 27.95 -31.33 29.39
C VAL A 95 28.70 -30.54 30.45
N LEU A 96 29.25 -31.25 31.44
CA LEU A 96 30.02 -30.64 32.51
C LEU A 96 31.27 -29.96 31.95
N LYS A 97 31.64 -28.84 32.56
CA LYS A 97 32.83 -28.05 32.22
C LYS A 97 33.39 -27.31 33.43
N GLU A 98 34.60 -26.78 33.28
CA GLU A 98 35.09 -25.71 34.14
C GLU A 98 34.31 -24.43 33.83
N ARG A 99 33.88 -23.70 34.86
CA ARG A 99 33.16 -22.43 34.74
C ARG A 99 34.01 -21.36 34.04
N HIS A 100 35.31 -21.36 34.37
CA HIS A 100 36.32 -20.45 33.85
C HIS A 100 37.36 -21.23 33.04
N PRO A 101 37.01 -21.74 31.84
CA PRO A 101 37.94 -22.51 31.02
C PRO A 101 39.15 -21.70 30.55
N GLU A 102 39.10 -20.37 30.63
CA GLU A 102 40.21 -19.46 30.39
C GLU A 102 41.28 -19.46 31.49
N ILE A 103 40.96 -20.00 32.68
CA ILE A 103 41.90 -20.12 33.79
C ILE A 103 42.51 -21.53 33.75
N GLU A 104 43.84 -21.59 33.76
CA GLU A 104 44.56 -22.86 33.91
C GLU A 104 44.60 -23.25 35.39
N TYR A 105 43.78 -24.23 35.75
CA TYR A 105 43.76 -24.79 37.11
C TYR A 105 44.82 -25.88 37.25
N PRO A 106 45.60 -25.91 38.35
CA PRO A 106 46.50 -27.01 38.62
C PRO A 106 45.70 -28.28 38.94
N GLY A 107 46.01 -29.40 38.28
CA GLY A 107 45.40 -30.71 38.55
C GLY A 107 44.51 -31.22 37.41
N TYR A 108 43.66 -32.19 37.73
CA TYR A 108 42.67 -32.71 36.78
C TYR A 108 41.47 -31.76 36.71
N PRO A 109 40.78 -31.68 35.56
CA PRO A 109 39.55 -30.90 35.45
C PRO A 109 38.51 -31.37 36.47
N ILE A 110 37.84 -30.42 37.12
CA ILE A 110 36.94 -30.73 38.25
C ILE A 110 35.78 -31.64 37.81
N TYR A 111 35.32 -31.49 36.57
CA TYR A 111 34.20 -32.23 36.02
C TYR A 111 34.47 -33.73 35.84
N ASP A 112 35.73 -34.19 35.81
CA ASP A 112 36.06 -35.63 35.73
C ASP A 112 35.67 -36.39 37.01
N PHE A 113 35.46 -35.68 38.12
CA PHE A 113 35.02 -36.24 39.40
C PHE A 113 33.50 -36.30 39.56
N TYR A 114 32.75 -35.76 38.59
CA TYR A 114 31.30 -35.68 38.62
C TYR A 114 30.68 -36.42 37.43
N SER A 115 29.41 -36.77 37.56
CA SER A 115 28.61 -37.31 36.47
C SER A 115 27.39 -36.44 36.28
N ALA A 116 27.19 -35.92 35.07
CA ALA A 116 25.98 -35.17 34.74
C ALA A 116 24.76 -36.09 34.82
N PRO A 117 23.65 -35.66 35.46
CA PRO A 117 22.40 -36.37 35.33
C PRO A 117 21.85 -36.18 33.91
N GLU A 118 21.02 -37.12 33.46
CA GLU A 118 20.43 -37.04 32.12
C GLU A 118 19.42 -35.89 31.98
N VAL A 119 18.71 -35.57 33.08
CA VAL A 119 17.65 -34.56 33.12
C VAL A 119 17.67 -33.84 34.45
N MET A 120 17.47 -32.52 34.43
CA MET A 120 17.12 -31.74 35.61
C MET A 120 15.83 -30.96 35.36
N ASN A 121 15.00 -30.77 36.39
CA ASN A 121 13.71 -30.11 36.26
C ASN A 121 13.59 -28.94 37.23
N ASN A 122 12.81 -27.93 36.83
CA ASN A 122 12.47 -26.77 37.65
C ASN A 122 13.70 -26.05 38.22
N ILE A 123 14.71 -25.82 37.37
CA ILE A 123 15.95 -25.16 37.77
C ILE A 123 15.77 -23.65 37.70
N ALA A 124 16.12 -22.96 38.78
CA ALA A 124 16.04 -21.51 38.86
C ALA A 124 16.94 -20.86 37.80
N SER A 125 16.40 -19.89 37.06
CA SER A 125 17.13 -19.12 36.05
C SER A 125 16.46 -17.75 35.88
N ASN A 126 17.04 -16.85 35.11
CA ASN A 126 16.36 -15.62 34.68
C ASN A 126 16.56 -15.45 33.18
N VAL A 127 15.51 -15.77 32.42
CA VAL A 127 15.52 -15.72 30.97
C VAL A 127 14.48 -14.73 30.50
N ILE A 128 14.88 -13.84 29.60
CA ILE A 128 13.99 -12.89 28.94
C ILE A 128 13.81 -13.34 27.49
N ILE A 129 12.56 -13.57 27.11
CA ILE A 129 12.16 -13.71 25.72
C ILE A 129 11.59 -12.37 25.27
N GLU A 130 12.33 -11.66 24.43
CA GLU A 130 11.92 -10.35 23.91
C GLU A 130 10.92 -10.52 22.76
N LYS A 131 10.01 -9.56 22.59
CA LYS A 131 9.07 -9.58 21.45
C LYS A 131 9.83 -9.48 20.13
N ALA A 132 9.35 -10.18 19.10
CA ALA A 132 9.88 -10.07 17.74
C ALA A 132 9.32 -8.84 17.02
N LEU A 133 10.10 -8.30 16.07
CA LEU A 133 9.54 -7.38 15.08
C LEU A 133 8.76 -8.20 14.05
N PRO A 134 7.51 -7.82 13.73
CA PRO A 134 6.71 -8.55 12.77
C PRO A 134 7.15 -8.22 11.33
N ASP A 135 7.29 -9.24 10.49
CA ASP A 135 7.48 -9.11 9.04
C ASP A 135 6.12 -8.92 8.39
N LEU A 136 5.58 -7.71 8.52
CA LEU A 136 4.25 -7.32 8.06
C LEU A 136 4.23 -6.99 6.58
N SER A 137 3.16 -7.41 5.90
CA SER A 137 2.79 -6.95 4.57
C SER A 137 1.31 -6.63 4.50
N VAL A 138 0.95 -5.62 3.72
CA VAL A 138 -0.44 -5.24 3.43
C VAL A 138 -0.69 -5.46 1.95
N THR A 139 -1.72 -6.22 1.63
CA THR A 139 -2.13 -6.53 0.25
C THR A 139 -3.57 -6.06 0.04
N VAL A 140 -3.80 -5.43 -1.11
CA VAL A 140 -5.14 -5.04 -1.58
C VAL A 140 -5.54 -5.96 -2.72
N ALA A 141 -6.79 -6.43 -2.72
CA ALA A 141 -7.26 -7.34 -3.77
C ALA A 141 -7.23 -6.67 -5.16
N ASP A 142 -7.69 -5.42 -5.21
CA ASP A 142 -7.73 -4.60 -6.42
C ASP A 142 -6.97 -3.28 -6.16
N PRO A 143 -6.05 -2.86 -7.04
CA PRO A 143 -5.30 -1.61 -6.86
C PRO A 143 -6.14 -0.36 -7.13
N SER A 144 -7.37 -0.52 -7.63
CA SER A 144 -8.29 0.57 -7.92
C SER A 144 -9.74 0.15 -7.67
N GLY A 145 -10.59 1.08 -7.24
CA GLY A 145 -12.02 0.86 -7.06
C GLY A 145 -12.84 2.15 -7.21
N MET A 146 -14.14 2.03 -7.48
CA MET A 146 -15.04 3.19 -7.56
C MET A 146 -15.27 3.78 -6.16
N GLY A 147 -15.49 5.10 -6.08
CA GLY A 147 -16.04 5.72 -4.86
C GLY A 147 -17.28 4.98 -4.36
N GLY A 148 -17.36 4.72 -3.05
CA GLY A 148 -18.45 3.97 -2.42
C GLY A 148 -18.41 2.45 -2.63
N SER A 149 -17.45 1.90 -3.38
CA SER A 149 -17.31 0.45 -3.55
C SER A 149 -16.54 -0.21 -2.40
N GLU A 150 -16.79 -1.51 -2.22
CA GLU A 150 -16.12 -2.33 -1.22
C GLU A 150 -14.76 -2.82 -1.72
N ILE A 151 -13.77 -2.85 -0.82
CA ILE A 151 -12.44 -3.40 -1.08
C ILE A 151 -11.96 -4.26 0.07
N SER A 152 -11.33 -5.39 -0.25
CA SER A 152 -10.74 -6.30 0.73
C SER A 152 -9.26 -5.99 0.94
N ILE A 153 -8.89 -5.82 2.20
CA ILE A 153 -7.51 -5.59 2.65
C ILE A 153 -7.06 -6.81 3.43
N THR A 154 -5.87 -7.32 3.14
CA THR A 154 -5.25 -8.44 3.87
C THR A 154 -3.90 -8.01 4.41
N VAL A 155 -3.73 -8.15 5.73
CA VAL A 155 -2.46 -8.00 6.42
C VAL A 155 -1.89 -9.38 6.67
N LYS A 156 -0.60 -9.58 6.43
CA LYS A 156 0.08 -10.86 6.67
C LYS A 156 1.34 -10.68 7.49
N ILE A 157 1.54 -11.56 8.46
CA ILE A 157 2.80 -11.69 9.23
C ILE A 157 3.58 -12.88 8.66
N ALA A 158 4.67 -12.63 7.94
CA ALA A 158 5.44 -13.69 7.27
C ALA A 158 6.26 -14.54 8.25
N ASN A 159 6.78 -13.93 9.33
CA ASN A 159 7.52 -14.61 10.37
C ASN A 159 6.59 -15.20 11.45
N ASP A 160 5.77 -16.19 11.10
CA ASP A 160 4.86 -16.87 12.03
C ASP A 160 5.56 -17.82 13.03
N PHE A 161 6.85 -18.08 12.78
CA PHE A 161 7.71 -18.99 13.55
C PHE A 161 7.14 -20.40 13.74
N GLY A 162 6.20 -20.82 12.89
CA GLY A 162 5.55 -22.12 13.00
C GLY A 162 4.77 -22.34 14.32
N TYR A 163 4.41 -21.26 15.03
CA TYR A 163 3.67 -21.34 16.30
C TYR A 163 2.38 -20.49 16.22
N PRO A 164 1.24 -21.08 15.76
CA PRO A 164 0.00 -20.35 15.49
C PRO A 164 -0.59 -19.66 16.73
N GLU A 165 -0.46 -20.27 17.91
CA GLU A 165 -0.97 -19.70 19.17
C GLU A 165 -0.22 -18.44 19.62
N GLY A 166 0.97 -18.19 19.05
CA GLY A 166 1.76 -17.02 19.34
C GLY A 166 1.57 -15.87 18.35
N LEU A 167 0.75 -16.04 17.31
CA LEU A 167 0.37 -14.97 16.40
C LEU A 167 -0.55 -13.97 17.13
N PRO A 168 -0.50 -12.67 16.79
CA PRO A 168 -1.47 -11.70 17.29
C PRO A 168 -2.90 -12.15 17.01
N THR A 169 -3.83 -11.85 17.91
CA THR A 169 -5.27 -12.01 17.61
C THR A 169 -5.74 -10.90 16.65
N ALA A 170 -6.96 -11.01 16.12
CA ALA A 170 -7.54 -9.96 15.29
C ALA A 170 -7.60 -8.58 15.98
N ASP A 171 -7.89 -8.56 17.29
CA ASP A 171 -7.91 -7.31 18.09
C ASP A 171 -6.52 -6.71 18.30
N GLN A 172 -5.46 -7.51 18.07
CA GLN A 172 -4.06 -7.10 18.21
C GLN A 172 -3.43 -6.65 16.90
N ILE A 173 -4.23 -6.54 15.84
CA ILE A 173 -3.84 -5.95 14.56
C ILE A 173 -4.68 -4.69 14.35
N ARG A 174 -4.00 -3.58 14.09
CA ARG A 174 -4.62 -2.31 13.71
C ARG A 174 -4.53 -2.14 12.21
N ILE A 175 -5.63 -1.73 11.58
CA ILE A 175 -5.65 -1.22 10.21
C ILE A 175 -6.36 0.14 10.26
N ASP A 176 -5.58 1.20 10.05
CA ASP A 176 -6.12 2.55 9.87
C ASP A 176 -6.31 2.83 8.38
N ALA A 177 -7.37 3.55 8.04
CA ALA A 177 -7.67 3.91 6.67
C ALA A 177 -7.88 5.42 6.52
N VAL A 178 -7.34 5.98 5.44
CA VAL A 178 -7.62 7.34 4.96
C VAL A 178 -8.43 7.21 3.68
N ASN A 179 -9.50 8.01 3.56
CA ASN A 179 -10.45 7.97 2.43
C ASN A 179 -11.11 6.59 2.21
N ALA A 180 -11.21 5.79 3.26
CA ALA A 180 -12.02 4.59 3.31
C ALA A 180 -12.49 4.35 4.75
N THR A 181 -13.60 3.63 4.91
CA THR A 181 -14.16 3.28 6.22
C THR A 181 -14.34 1.78 6.32
N LEU A 182 -14.17 1.20 7.51
CA LEU A 182 -14.48 -0.21 7.71
C LEU A 182 -15.97 -0.43 7.43
N LYS A 183 -16.31 -1.48 6.66
CA LYS A 183 -17.69 -1.79 6.32
C LYS A 183 -18.53 -2.01 7.59
N GLU A 184 -19.76 -1.50 7.59
CA GLU A 184 -20.65 -1.63 8.74
C GLU A 184 -20.89 -3.10 9.11
N GLY A 185 -20.70 -3.43 10.39
CA GLY A 185 -20.84 -4.80 10.90
C GLY A 185 -19.67 -5.73 10.56
N GLU A 186 -18.66 -5.26 9.83
CA GLU A 186 -17.44 -6.02 9.54
C GLU A 186 -16.45 -5.89 10.70
N SER A 187 -15.65 -6.92 10.91
CA SER A 187 -14.51 -6.94 11.82
C SER A 187 -13.32 -7.58 11.13
N LEU A 188 -12.12 -7.34 11.66
CA LEU A 188 -10.94 -8.05 11.18
C LEU A 188 -11.09 -9.56 11.45
N LYS A 189 -10.83 -10.38 10.43
CA LYS A 189 -10.94 -11.83 10.48
C LYS A 189 -9.54 -12.43 10.38
N GLN A 190 -9.17 -13.24 11.37
CA GLN A 190 -7.89 -13.95 11.36
C GLN A 190 -8.05 -15.34 10.72
N ASN A 191 -7.13 -15.68 9.82
CA ASN A 191 -6.95 -17.02 9.28
C ASN A 191 -5.45 -17.37 9.30
N GLY A 192 -5.00 -17.99 10.38
CA GLY A 192 -3.57 -18.22 10.60
C GLY A 192 -2.82 -16.89 10.76
N ASN A 193 -1.85 -16.64 9.87
CA ASN A 193 -1.03 -15.42 9.85
C ASN A 193 -1.57 -14.32 8.92
N GLU A 194 -2.79 -14.48 8.40
CA GLU A 194 -3.47 -13.51 7.55
C GLU A 194 -4.67 -12.90 8.29
N TYR A 195 -4.84 -11.59 8.15
CA TYR A 195 -5.88 -10.80 8.78
C TYR A 195 -6.59 -9.97 7.73
N THR A 196 -7.88 -10.24 7.52
CA THR A 196 -8.64 -9.66 6.42
C THR A 196 -9.81 -8.84 6.91
N ALA A 197 -10.04 -7.68 6.30
CA ALA A 197 -11.20 -6.82 6.54
C ALA A 197 -11.67 -6.18 5.23
N VAL A 198 -12.96 -5.86 5.18
CA VAL A 198 -13.57 -5.16 4.05
C VAL A 198 -13.82 -3.71 4.41
N PHE A 199 -13.35 -2.80 3.55
CA PHE A 199 -13.53 -1.37 3.66
C PHE A 199 -14.39 -0.84 2.53
N VAL A 200 -15.04 0.31 2.73
CA VAL A 200 -15.78 1.06 1.71
C VAL A 200 -14.95 2.29 1.34
N LEU A 201 -14.62 2.46 0.06
CA LEU A 201 -13.90 3.63 -0.42
C LEU A 201 -14.76 4.89 -0.30
N ALA A 202 -14.15 6.02 0.01
CA ALA A 202 -14.87 7.29 0.12
C ALA A 202 -15.53 7.67 -1.22
N ASP A 203 -16.80 8.04 -1.16
CA ASP A 203 -17.56 8.57 -2.30
C ASP A 203 -17.46 10.12 -2.33
N ASP A 204 -16.24 10.62 -2.30
CA ASP A 204 -15.92 12.04 -2.48
C ASP A 204 -15.00 12.17 -3.70
N ALA A 205 -15.44 12.92 -4.72
CA ALA A 205 -14.66 13.16 -5.93
C ALA A 205 -13.26 13.76 -5.67
N LYS A 206 -13.04 14.38 -4.50
CA LYS A 206 -11.72 14.88 -4.07
C LYS A 206 -10.80 13.79 -3.53
N ALA A 207 -11.36 12.68 -3.05
CA ALA A 207 -10.60 11.52 -2.60
C ALA A 207 -10.21 10.68 -3.82
N GLN A 208 -8.97 10.84 -4.28
CA GLN A 208 -8.42 10.12 -5.43
C GLN A 208 -7.62 8.87 -5.01
N GLU A 209 -7.24 8.78 -3.74
CA GLU A 209 -6.48 7.67 -3.19
C GLU A 209 -6.97 7.33 -1.79
N ALA A 210 -7.12 6.03 -1.51
CA ALA A 210 -7.23 5.50 -0.16
C ALA A 210 -5.88 4.95 0.28
N VAL A 211 -5.53 5.16 1.54
CA VAL A 211 -4.31 4.62 2.17
C VAL A 211 -4.72 3.75 3.33
N PHE A 212 -4.21 2.52 3.35
CA PHE A 212 -4.43 1.55 4.43
C PHE A 212 -3.10 1.32 5.13
N SER A 213 -3.02 1.67 6.40
CA SER A 213 -1.82 1.52 7.23
C SER A 213 -2.07 0.47 8.30
N ALA A 214 -1.18 -0.52 8.39
CA ALA A 214 -1.32 -1.62 9.33
C ALA A 214 -0.13 -1.76 10.25
N ASN A 215 -0.41 -2.18 11.48
CA ASN A 215 0.60 -2.50 12.48
C ASN A 215 0.05 -3.49 13.51
N VAL A 216 0.94 -4.08 14.29
CA VAL A 216 0.58 -4.83 15.50
C VAL A 216 0.36 -3.84 16.65
N THR A 217 -0.60 -4.12 17.52
CA THR A 217 -0.86 -3.29 18.71
C THR A 217 0.17 -3.53 19.81
N ALA A 218 0.32 -2.59 20.74
CA ALA A 218 1.32 -2.68 21.81
C ALA A 218 1.06 -3.84 22.80
N ASP A 219 -0.19 -4.28 22.93
CA ASP A 219 -0.63 -5.37 23.81
C ASP A 219 -0.42 -6.77 23.20
N ALA A 220 -0.03 -6.87 21.92
CA ALA A 220 0.34 -8.15 21.31
C ALA A 220 1.45 -8.84 22.12
N VAL A 221 1.27 -10.14 22.39
CA VAL A 221 2.14 -10.85 23.34
C VAL A 221 3.55 -10.98 22.80
N ASN A 222 3.70 -11.50 21.58
CA ASN A 222 4.98 -11.95 21.04
C ASN A 222 5.62 -11.00 20.02
N TYR A 223 4.88 -9.97 19.59
CA TYR A 223 5.35 -9.02 18.58
C TYR A 223 5.26 -7.59 19.11
N SER A 224 6.29 -6.80 18.84
CA SER A 224 6.28 -5.37 19.11
C SER A 224 5.72 -4.61 17.91
N ALA A 225 5.02 -3.51 18.16
CA ALA A 225 4.63 -2.58 17.10
C ALA A 225 5.87 -2.09 16.32
N LEU A 226 5.71 -1.90 15.01
CA LEU A 226 6.72 -1.26 14.17
C LEU A 226 6.78 0.24 14.48
N GLU A 227 7.97 0.84 14.30
CA GLU A 227 8.15 2.30 14.41
C GLU A 227 7.35 3.06 13.34
N GLU A 228 7.28 2.49 12.13
CA GLU A 228 6.49 2.98 11.02
C GLU A 228 5.49 1.91 10.58
N ASP A 229 4.26 2.32 10.29
CA ASP A 229 3.23 1.42 9.80
C ASP A 229 3.57 0.93 8.38
N VAL A 230 3.12 -0.28 8.06
CA VAL A 230 3.17 -0.79 6.68
C VAL A 230 1.92 -0.35 5.96
N SER A 231 2.07 0.32 4.81
CA SER A 231 0.93 0.88 4.08
C SER A 231 0.76 0.30 2.68
N ALA A 232 -0.49 0.24 2.22
CA ALA A 232 -0.86 0.01 0.84
C ALA A 232 -1.85 1.09 0.37
N THR A 233 -1.86 1.37 -0.94
CA THR A 233 -2.75 2.38 -1.53
C THR A 233 -3.69 1.78 -2.56
N VAL A 234 -4.83 2.43 -2.73
CA VAL A 234 -5.85 2.10 -3.73
C VAL A 234 -6.27 3.38 -4.42
N THR A 235 -6.24 3.40 -5.76
CA THR A 235 -6.76 4.51 -6.53
C THR A 235 -8.29 4.51 -6.48
N ILE A 236 -8.89 5.63 -6.08
CA ILE A 236 -10.33 5.81 -6.05
C ILE A 236 -10.76 6.47 -7.36
N MET A 237 -11.62 5.78 -8.10
CA MET A 237 -12.15 6.24 -9.37
C MET A 237 -13.53 6.88 -9.17
N HIS A 238 -13.75 8.00 -9.87
CA HIS A 238 -15.02 8.72 -9.90
C HIS A 238 -15.47 8.94 -11.34
N GLY A 239 -16.77 9.10 -11.54
CA GLY A 239 -17.29 9.58 -12.81
C GLY A 239 -16.83 11.02 -13.08
N ALA A 240 -16.61 11.37 -14.34
CA ALA A 240 -16.36 12.75 -14.74
C ALA A 240 -17.59 13.64 -14.47
N ASP A 241 -17.35 14.93 -14.24
CA ASP A 241 -18.39 15.94 -14.07
C ASP A 241 -18.87 16.43 -15.45
N TYR A 242 -20.12 16.13 -15.78
CA TYR A 242 -20.74 16.54 -17.04
C TYR A 242 -21.60 17.81 -16.92
N SER A 243 -21.59 18.51 -15.79
CA SER A 243 -22.45 19.67 -15.56
C SER A 243 -22.30 20.74 -16.65
N LYS A 244 -21.07 21.03 -17.09
CA LYS A 244 -20.81 21.98 -18.19
C LYS A 244 -21.35 21.50 -19.54
N VAL A 245 -21.25 20.20 -19.81
CA VAL A 245 -21.81 19.59 -21.03
C VAL A 245 -23.33 19.72 -21.01
N ASP A 246 -23.96 19.40 -19.88
CA ASP A 246 -25.41 19.49 -19.69
C ASP A 246 -25.91 20.94 -19.83
N GLU A 247 -25.19 21.90 -19.27
CA GLU A 247 -25.47 23.33 -19.45
C GLU A 247 -25.36 23.77 -20.91
N ALA A 248 -24.32 23.35 -21.63
CA ALA A 248 -24.14 23.69 -23.04
C ALA A 248 -25.25 23.10 -23.93
N ILE A 249 -25.66 21.84 -23.67
CA ILE A 249 -26.79 21.20 -24.33
C ILE A 249 -28.09 21.95 -24.04
N ALA A 250 -28.32 22.34 -22.78
CA ALA A 250 -29.50 23.11 -22.40
C ALA A 250 -29.56 24.48 -23.12
N LYS A 251 -28.42 25.18 -23.21
CA LYS A 251 -28.31 26.43 -23.98
C LYS A 251 -28.67 26.21 -25.46
N ALA A 252 -28.14 25.16 -26.09
CA ALA A 252 -28.47 24.84 -27.48
C ALA A 252 -29.98 24.57 -27.67
N ASN A 253 -30.59 23.80 -26.77
CA ASN A 253 -32.00 23.43 -26.85
C ASN A 253 -32.96 24.61 -26.60
N ALA A 254 -32.50 25.65 -25.91
CA ALA A 254 -33.28 26.87 -25.68
C ALA A 254 -33.37 27.77 -26.92
N LEU A 255 -32.54 27.55 -27.94
CA LEU A 255 -32.54 28.32 -29.18
C LEU A 255 -33.67 27.86 -30.10
N ASN A 256 -34.40 28.82 -30.69
CA ASN A 256 -35.32 28.51 -31.76
C ASN A 256 -34.54 28.25 -33.06
N LYS A 257 -34.48 26.98 -33.48
CA LYS A 257 -33.72 26.56 -34.67
C LYS A 257 -34.12 27.30 -35.94
N GLU A 258 -35.39 27.69 -36.06
CA GLU A 258 -35.90 28.38 -37.24
C GLU A 258 -35.32 29.79 -37.43
N ASP A 259 -34.75 30.39 -36.38
CA ASP A 259 -34.15 31.73 -36.44
C ASP A 259 -32.73 31.71 -37.03
N TYR A 260 -32.14 30.54 -37.32
CA TYR A 260 -30.74 30.39 -37.72
C TYR A 260 -30.58 29.73 -39.10
N ILE A 261 -29.55 30.14 -39.85
CA ILE A 261 -29.31 29.67 -41.23
C ILE A 261 -29.00 28.17 -41.28
N ASP A 262 -28.15 27.69 -40.37
CA ASP A 262 -27.75 26.27 -40.27
C ASP A 262 -27.50 25.91 -38.80
N PHE A 263 -28.14 24.85 -38.32
CA PHE A 263 -28.01 24.34 -36.95
C PHE A 263 -27.27 22.98 -36.89
N SER A 264 -26.89 22.41 -38.05
CA SER A 264 -26.34 21.06 -38.16
C SER A 264 -25.06 20.85 -37.35
N LYS A 265 -24.18 21.86 -37.27
CA LYS A 265 -22.95 21.80 -36.48
C LYS A 265 -23.20 21.68 -34.98
N VAL A 266 -24.25 22.32 -34.46
CA VAL A 266 -24.64 22.22 -33.04
C VAL A 266 -25.18 20.81 -32.77
N GLU A 267 -26.02 20.28 -33.66
CA GLU A 267 -26.53 18.90 -33.53
C GLU A 267 -25.40 17.87 -33.61
N ALA A 268 -24.44 18.06 -34.51
CA ALA A 268 -23.26 17.20 -34.61
C ALA A 268 -22.41 17.23 -33.33
N ALA A 269 -22.18 18.41 -32.74
CA ALA A 269 -21.45 18.55 -31.48
C ALA A 269 -22.17 17.88 -30.30
N ILE A 270 -23.50 18.01 -30.21
CA ILE A 270 -24.30 17.33 -29.16
C ILE A 270 -24.26 15.81 -29.35
N ASN A 271 -24.41 15.32 -30.59
CA ASN A 271 -24.37 13.89 -30.88
C ASN A 271 -22.97 13.26 -30.66
N ALA A 272 -21.92 14.07 -30.66
CA ALA A 272 -20.56 13.63 -30.37
C ALA A 272 -20.26 13.43 -28.87
N VAL A 273 -21.18 13.82 -27.97
CA VAL A 273 -20.99 13.67 -26.52
C VAL A 273 -20.93 12.19 -26.12
N VAL A 274 -19.81 11.79 -25.52
CA VAL A 274 -19.60 10.45 -24.94
C VAL A 274 -19.76 10.50 -23.42
N ARG A 275 -20.69 9.71 -22.88
CA ARG A 275 -20.96 9.61 -21.43
C ARG A 275 -20.19 8.45 -20.79
N GLY A 276 -20.04 8.49 -19.46
CA GLY A 276 -19.41 7.42 -18.68
C GLY A 276 -17.89 7.51 -18.60
N LYS A 277 -17.30 8.67 -18.89
CA LYS A 277 -15.87 8.93 -18.68
C LYS A 277 -15.54 9.03 -17.19
N TYR A 278 -14.29 8.75 -16.85
CA TYR A 278 -13.77 8.91 -15.48
C TYR A 278 -13.22 10.31 -15.24
N SER A 279 -13.07 10.70 -13.98
CA SER A 279 -12.47 11.98 -13.57
C SER A 279 -11.06 12.22 -14.13
N THR A 280 -10.31 11.16 -14.42
CA THR A 280 -9.01 11.24 -15.10
C THR A 280 -9.10 11.70 -16.56
N GLU A 281 -10.30 11.64 -17.15
CA GLU A 281 -10.61 12.08 -18.52
C GLU A 281 -11.43 13.38 -18.53
N GLN A 282 -11.44 14.14 -17.43
CA GLN A 282 -12.24 15.36 -17.31
C GLN A 282 -11.95 16.38 -18.41
N ASP A 283 -10.69 16.48 -18.87
CA ASP A 283 -10.32 17.37 -19.97
C ASP A 283 -11.06 17.03 -21.28
N GLU A 284 -11.33 15.75 -21.53
CA GLU A 284 -12.13 15.34 -22.69
C GLU A 284 -13.60 15.71 -22.51
N VAL A 285 -14.12 15.64 -21.28
CA VAL A 285 -15.48 16.09 -20.95
C VAL A 285 -15.63 17.60 -21.10
N ASP A 286 -14.66 18.35 -20.61
CA ASP A 286 -14.61 19.81 -20.76
C ASP A 286 -14.48 20.21 -22.25
N ALA A 287 -13.71 19.47 -23.05
CA ALA A 287 -13.60 19.70 -24.50
C ALA A 287 -14.94 19.46 -25.24
N MET A 288 -15.74 18.47 -24.83
CA MET A 288 -17.08 18.24 -25.38
C MET A 288 -18.02 19.42 -25.09
N ALA A 289 -17.97 19.96 -23.87
CA ALA A 289 -18.76 21.15 -23.52
C ALA A 289 -18.34 22.35 -24.38
N GLN A 290 -17.03 22.61 -24.49
CA GLN A 290 -16.49 23.68 -25.30
C GLN A 290 -16.89 23.57 -26.78
N ALA A 291 -16.87 22.36 -27.35
CA ALA A 291 -17.27 22.14 -28.74
C ALA A 291 -18.73 22.55 -29.01
N ILE A 292 -19.64 22.29 -28.06
CA ILE A 292 -21.05 22.70 -28.15
C ILE A 292 -21.17 24.22 -28.03
N GLU A 293 -20.50 24.83 -27.05
CA GLU A 293 -20.53 26.29 -26.87
C GLU A 293 -19.98 27.04 -28.09
N GLU A 294 -18.87 26.56 -28.66
CA GLU A 294 -18.30 27.14 -29.88
C GLU A 294 -19.22 26.98 -31.09
N ALA A 295 -19.93 25.85 -31.21
CA ALA A 295 -20.89 25.64 -32.29
C ALA A 295 -22.07 26.62 -32.17
N ILE A 296 -22.55 26.87 -30.94
CA ILE A 296 -23.60 27.85 -30.66
C ILE A 296 -23.13 29.27 -31.01
N LEU A 297 -21.92 29.66 -30.60
CA LEU A 297 -21.38 31.00 -30.84
C LEU A 297 -21.18 31.33 -32.34
N LYS A 298 -21.00 30.29 -33.17
CA LYS A 298 -20.82 30.41 -34.63
C LYS A 298 -22.15 30.40 -35.41
N LEU A 299 -23.30 30.34 -34.74
CA LEU A 299 -24.61 30.39 -35.40
C LEU A 299 -24.91 31.77 -36.01
N GLU A 300 -25.33 31.78 -37.27
CA GLU A 300 -25.74 32.99 -37.98
C GLU A 300 -27.28 33.10 -38.02
N LYS A 301 -27.83 34.21 -37.52
CA LYS A 301 -29.28 34.46 -37.55
C LYS A 301 -29.76 34.76 -38.96
N LYS A 302 -30.94 34.22 -39.32
CA LYS A 302 -31.67 34.63 -40.51
C LYS A 302 -32.04 36.12 -40.36
N THR A 303 -31.69 36.93 -41.34
CA THR A 303 -32.13 38.33 -41.39
C THR A 303 -33.59 38.40 -41.83
N VAL A 304 -34.45 39.01 -41.01
CA VAL A 304 -35.85 39.25 -41.37
C VAL A 304 -35.88 40.35 -42.43
N ALA A 305 -36.19 40.01 -43.69
CA ALA A 305 -36.49 41.00 -44.70
C ALA A 305 -37.79 41.74 -44.33
N VAL A 306 -37.69 43.02 -43.99
CA VAL A 306 -38.84 43.92 -43.82
C VAL A 306 -39.47 44.17 -45.22
N PRO A 307 -40.80 44.03 -45.40
CA PRO A 307 -41.44 44.37 -46.68
C PRO A 307 -41.40 45.89 -46.87
N ALA A 308 -40.77 46.35 -47.95
CA ALA A 308 -40.73 47.76 -48.32
C ALA A 308 -41.85 48.07 -49.35
N GLU A 309 -42.69 49.05 -49.03
CA GLU A 309 -43.45 49.90 -49.97
C GLU A 309 -43.66 51.28 -49.30
N PRO A 310 -43.92 52.41 -50.03
CA PRO A 310 -44.12 52.56 -51.48
C PRO A 310 -43.26 53.66 -52.18
N THR A 311 -43.34 53.65 -53.52
CA THR A 311 -42.81 54.57 -54.56
C THR A 311 -43.25 56.06 -54.43
N PRO A 312 -42.57 57.05 -55.08
CA PRO A 312 -42.95 57.42 -56.45
C PRO A 312 -41.84 57.94 -57.42
N SER A 313 -41.95 57.45 -58.67
CA SER A 313 -41.86 58.14 -59.99
C SER A 313 -40.68 59.08 -60.35
N ALA A 314 -39.93 58.73 -61.41
CA ALA A 314 -39.93 59.44 -62.71
C ALA A 314 -38.89 58.87 -63.72
N GLN A 315 -39.38 58.45 -64.89
CA GLN A 315 -38.69 58.16 -66.18
C GLN A 315 -38.22 59.51 -66.82
N PRO A 316 -37.48 59.61 -67.98
CA PRO A 316 -37.29 58.58 -69.01
C PRO A 316 -36.00 58.52 -69.86
N SER A 317 -35.85 57.49 -70.71
CA SER A 317 -35.80 57.62 -72.20
C SER A 317 -35.09 56.47 -72.94
N GLY A 318 -35.74 55.93 -74.00
CA GLY A 318 -35.16 55.35 -75.24
C GLY A 318 -35.18 53.80 -75.35
N ASN A 319 -36.14 53.12 -76.03
CA ASN A 319 -36.35 52.89 -77.49
C ASN A 319 -35.24 52.00 -78.11
N THR A 320 -35.42 50.86 -78.84
CA THR A 320 -36.49 50.32 -79.71
C THR A 320 -36.25 48.82 -80.08
N GLU A 321 -37.34 48.03 -80.02
CA GLU A 321 -37.84 46.87 -80.83
C GLU A 321 -36.97 45.72 -81.40
N GLU A 322 -37.38 44.45 -81.13
CA GLU A 322 -37.96 43.43 -82.07
C GLU A 322 -38.36 42.14 -81.25
N THR A 323 -39.64 41.81 -80.95
CA THR A 323 -40.65 41.00 -81.70
C THR A 323 -40.23 39.51 -81.88
N THR A 324 -40.85 38.40 -81.43
CA THR A 324 -42.11 38.05 -80.69
C THR A 324 -42.09 36.55 -80.27
N THR A 325 -42.77 36.19 -79.15
CA THR A 325 -43.53 34.94 -78.79
C THR A 325 -42.97 33.53 -79.11
N THR A 326 -43.00 32.49 -78.26
CA THR A 326 -43.98 32.04 -77.26
C THR A 326 -43.39 30.89 -76.41
N ALA A 327 -43.94 30.71 -75.20
CA ALA A 327 -44.09 29.46 -74.44
C ALA A 327 -42.99 29.00 -73.44
N VAL A 328 -43.48 28.78 -72.22
CA VAL A 328 -42.92 28.21 -70.97
C VAL A 328 -43.74 26.92 -70.72
N PRO A 329 -43.33 25.90 -69.92
CA PRO A 329 -42.41 25.98 -68.78
C PRO A 329 -41.37 24.86 -68.56
N LYS A 330 -40.52 25.18 -67.58
CA LYS A 330 -40.03 24.36 -66.45
C LYS A 330 -38.59 23.85 -66.50
N THR A 331 -38.00 24.04 -65.34
CA THR A 331 -36.61 23.99 -64.88
C THR A 331 -36.12 22.56 -64.63
N GLY A 332 -34.86 22.33 -65.01
CA GLY A 332 -34.01 21.21 -64.62
C GLY A 332 -32.60 21.38 -65.22
N GLU A 333 -31.60 20.82 -64.54
CA GLU A 333 -30.20 20.59 -64.93
C GLU A 333 -29.12 21.66 -64.64
N ASP A 334 -28.40 21.39 -63.54
CA ASP A 334 -27.04 20.83 -63.48
C ASP A 334 -25.80 21.63 -63.93
N ASP A 335 -24.84 21.62 -62.98
CA ASP A 335 -23.39 21.52 -63.10
C ASP A 335 -22.61 22.49 -63.99
N HIS A 336 -21.61 23.16 -63.40
CA HIS A 336 -20.25 23.25 -63.95
C HIS A 336 -19.19 23.67 -62.90
N ASN A 337 -18.47 22.67 -62.40
CA ASN A 337 -17.01 22.56 -62.22
C ASN A 337 -16.11 23.82 -62.39
N ALA A 338 -15.30 24.12 -61.36
CA ALA A 338 -13.95 24.68 -61.49
C ALA A 338 -13.09 24.44 -60.22
N ALA A 339 -12.29 23.36 -60.24
CA ALA A 339 -10.84 23.26 -59.93
C ALA A 339 -10.15 24.41 -59.15
N LEU A 340 -9.13 24.27 -58.28
CA LEU A 340 -8.26 23.19 -57.77
C LEU A 340 -7.37 23.83 -56.65
N TRP A 341 -7.18 23.10 -55.52
CA TRP A 341 -6.07 23.03 -54.52
C TRP A 341 -5.10 24.17 -54.16
N LEU A 342 -4.81 24.28 -52.84
CA LEU A 342 -3.43 24.41 -52.31
C LEU A 342 -3.33 23.95 -50.83
N SER A 343 -2.40 23.01 -50.61
CA SER A 343 -1.93 22.44 -49.33
C SER A 343 -0.86 23.30 -48.66
N LEU A 344 -0.75 23.30 -47.31
CA LEU A 344 0.57 23.46 -46.66
C LEU A 344 0.68 22.79 -45.27
N ALA A 345 1.76 22.00 -45.15
CA ALA A 345 2.32 21.26 -44.00
C ALA A 345 2.80 22.20 -42.86
N LEU A 346 3.26 21.79 -41.65
CA LEU A 346 4.23 20.74 -41.29
C LEU A 346 4.25 20.61 -39.74
N VAL A 347 3.98 19.44 -39.13
CA VAL A 347 4.88 18.39 -38.58
C VAL A 347 5.90 18.82 -37.49
N LEU A 348 5.91 18.02 -36.40
CA LEU A 348 7.05 17.54 -35.55
C LEU A 348 7.02 18.04 -34.09
N SER A 349 7.27 17.26 -33.03
CA SER A 349 7.27 15.80 -32.74
C SER A 349 7.87 15.63 -31.34
N ALA A 350 7.34 14.71 -30.52
CA ALA A 350 8.01 13.81 -29.55
C ALA A 350 7.01 13.52 -28.40
N GLY A 351 6.55 12.31 -28.10
CA GLY A 351 7.08 10.98 -28.41
C GLY A 351 7.87 10.44 -27.21
N VAL A 352 7.24 9.64 -26.35
CA VAL A 352 7.94 8.60 -25.56
C VAL A 352 7.09 7.34 -25.56
N ALA A 353 7.49 6.39 -26.41
CA ALA A 353 7.13 4.99 -26.30
C ALA A 353 8.05 4.31 -25.28
N GLY A 354 7.47 3.43 -24.47
CA GLY A 354 8.23 2.48 -23.65
C GLY A 354 8.98 1.47 -24.52
N VAL A 355 10.16 1.08 -24.06
CA VAL A 355 10.85 -0.14 -24.50
C VAL A 355 11.40 -0.84 -23.26
N SER A 356 10.89 -2.04 -22.98
CA SER A 356 11.60 -3.05 -22.21
C SER A 356 12.55 -3.82 -23.13
N LEU A 357 13.73 -4.21 -22.64
CA LEU A 357 14.26 -5.60 -22.68
C LEU A 357 15.73 -5.71 -22.18
N LEU A 358 15.86 -6.44 -21.06
CA LEU A 358 16.80 -7.51 -20.67
C LEU A 358 18.30 -7.52 -21.14
N LEU A 359 19.16 -7.48 -20.10
CA LEU A 359 20.32 -8.35 -19.77
C LEU A 359 21.34 -8.81 -20.83
N LYS A 360 22.63 -8.50 -20.57
CA LYS A 360 23.69 -9.53 -20.37
C LYS A 360 25.00 -9.00 -19.75
N LYS A 361 25.28 -9.47 -18.53
CA LYS A 361 26.54 -10.02 -17.96
C LYS A 361 27.87 -9.80 -18.71
N LYS A 362 28.90 -9.30 -18.01
CA LYS A 362 30.24 -9.92 -18.01
C LYS A 362 31.06 -9.63 -16.75
N ARG A 363 31.73 -10.68 -16.28
CA ARG A 363 32.71 -10.75 -15.18
C ARG A 363 33.93 -9.85 -15.44
N ALA A 364 34.47 -9.28 -14.37
CA ALA A 364 35.89 -9.26 -14.03
C ALA A 364 36.00 -9.22 -12.51
#